data_AF-A0A972AHD6-F1
#
_entry.id   AF-A0A972AHD6-F1
#
_cell.length_a   1.000
_cell.length_b   1.000
_cell.length_c   1.000
_cell.angle_alpha   90.00
_cell.angle_beta   90.00
_cell.angle_gamma   90.00
#
_symmetry.space_group_name_H-M   'P 1'
#
loop_
_entity.id
_entity.type
_entity.pdbx_description
1 polymer ?
#
loop_
_entity_poly.entity_id
_entity_poly.type
_entity_poly.pdbx_seq_one_letter_code
_entity_poly.pdbx_strand_id
1 'polypeptide(L)'
;MKINKRLLVFITILAVCMLTLGSFAYAKAPVLRMATTTSTDNTGLLDYMAPILLKDTGIEVQWVSVGTGKALEYGRNGDVDVVLTHDPAAEDKFMAEGS
;
A
#
# COMPACT_ATOMS: atom_id res chain seq x y z
N MET A 1 -45.00 -29.57 -17.72
CA MET A 1 -44.52 -29.02 -16.43
C MET A 1 -44.98 -27.57 -16.31
N LYS A 2 -46.07 -27.28 -15.57
CA LYS A 2 -46.56 -25.91 -15.38
C LYS A 2 -45.75 -25.26 -14.25
N ILE A 3 -44.86 -24.35 -14.59
CA ILE A 3 -44.05 -23.64 -13.59
C ILE A 3 -44.94 -22.66 -12.84
N ASN A 4 -44.90 -22.72 -11.51
CA ASN A 4 -45.76 -21.92 -10.63
C ASN A 4 -45.27 -20.46 -10.62
N LYS A 5 -46.15 -19.48 -10.89
CA LYS A 5 -45.78 -18.05 -10.90
C LYS A 5 -45.11 -17.59 -9.60
N ARG A 6 -45.50 -18.16 -8.46
CA ARG A 6 -44.87 -17.89 -7.14
C ARG A 6 -43.42 -18.38 -7.08
N LEU A 7 -43.12 -19.53 -7.70
CA LEU A 7 -41.77 -20.09 -7.76
C LEU A 7 -40.87 -19.22 -8.66
N LEU A 8 -41.41 -18.72 -9.77
CA LEU A 8 -40.69 -17.81 -10.69
C LEU A 8 -40.32 -16.48 -9.99
N VAL A 9 -41.27 -15.89 -9.25
CA VAL A 9 -41.02 -14.68 -8.46
C VAL A 9 -39.93 -14.91 -7.39
N PHE A 10 -39.97 -16.05 -6.71
CA PHE A 10 -38.96 -16.37 -5.68
C PHE A 10 -37.55 -16.50 -6.27
N ILE A 11 -37.42 -17.17 -7.43
CA ILE A 11 -36.13 -17.30 -8.14
C ILE A 11 -35.63 -15.92 -8.60
N THR A 12 -36.53 -15.04 -9.03
CA THR A 12 -36.17 -13.70 -9.48
C THR A 12 -35.67 -12.84 -8.31
N ILE A 13 -36.33 -12.90 -7.16
CA ILE A 13 -35.90 -12.20 -5.95
C ILE A 13 -34.55 -12.72 -5.46
N LEU A 14 -34.34 -14.04 -5.46
CA LEU A 14 -33.08 -14.65 -5.05
C LEU A 14 -31.92 -14.26 -5.98
N ALA A 15 -32.17 -14.22 -7.30
CA ALA A 15 -31.20 -13.77 -8.29
C ALA A 15 -30.83 -12.30 -8.10
N VAL A 16 -31.82 -11.43 -7.83
CA VAL A 16 -31.59 -10.00 -7.55
C VAL A 16 -30.80 -9.81 -6.27
N CYS A 17 -31.11 -10.54 -5.18
CA CYS A 17 -30.30 -10.50 -3.96
C CYS A 17 -28.84 -10.91 -4.22
N MET A 18 -28.59 -12.02 -4.92
CA MET A 18 -27.23 -12.45 -5.26
C MET A 18 -26.45 -11.43 -6.08
N LEU A 19 -27.11 -10.69 -6.98
CA LEU A 19 -26.49 -9.59 -7.74
C LEU A 19 -26.11 -8.39 -6.86
N THR A 20 -26.84 -8.14 -5.77
CA THR A 20 -26.61 -6.98 -4.88
C THR A 20 -25.59 -7.22 -3.75
N LEU A 21 -25.30 -8.47 -3.39
CA LEU A 21 -24.33 -8.78 -2.33
C LEU A 21 -22.85 -8.70 -2.78
N GLY A 22 -22.56 -8.57 -4.07
CA GLY A 22 -21.20 -8.56 -4.61
C GLY A 22 -20.42 -7.25 -4.44
N SER A 23 -21.00 -6.20 -3.85
CA SER A 23 -20.44 -4.84 -3.87
C SER A 23 -19.75 -4.40 -2.58
N PHE A 24 -19.46 -5.31 -1.64
CA PHE A 24 -18.52 -5.01 -0.56
C PHE A 24 -17.09 -5.09 -1.11
N ALA A 25 -16.71 -4.09 -1.90
CA ALA A 25 -15.32 -3.86 -2.26
C ALA A 25 -14.58 -3.42 -0.99
N TYR A 26 -13.81 -4.33 -0.39
CA TYR A 26 -12.81 -3.95 0.61
C TYR A 26 -11.81 -3.02 -0.07
N ALA A 27 -11.80 -1.75 0.34
CA ALA A 27 -10.77 -0.82 -0.10
C ALA A 27 -9.40 -1.39 0.31
N LYS A 28 -8.49 -1.57 -0.65
CA LYS A 28 -7.11 -1.98 -0.35
C LYS A 28 -6.49 -0.93 0.57
N ALA A 29 -5.72 -1.39 1.56
CA ALA A 29 -4.93 -0.52 2.41
C ALA A 29 -4.12 0.47 1.53
N PRO A 30 -4.11 1.77 1.83
CA PRO A 30 -3.21 2.70 1.17
C PRO A 30 -1.75 2.23 1.34
N VAL A 31 -0.95 2.36 0.29
CA VAL A 31 0.44 1.90 0.27
C VAL A 31 1.37 3.10 0.33
N LEU A 32 2.35 3.07 1.24
CA LEU A 32 3.48 3.99 1.32
C LEU A 32 4.73 3.30 0.79
N ARG A 33 5.27 3.78 -0.33
CA ARG A 33 6.50 3.28 -0.94
C ARG A 33 7.70 4.01 -0.37
N MET A 34 8.70 3.27 0.07
CA MET A 34 9.90 3.81 0.70
C MET A 34 11.17 3.31 0.00
N ALA A 35 12.18 4.17 -0.11
CA ALA A 35 13.56 3.72 -0.35
C ALA A 35 14.38 3.89 0.93
N THR A 36 15.14 2.86 1.31
CA THR A 36 16.00 2.89 2.49
C THR A 36 17.40 2.37 2.17
N THR A 37 18.31 2.46 3.14
CA THR A 37 19.65 1.89 3.01
C THR A 37 19.72 0.43 3.45
N THR A 38 20.53 -0.38 2.76
CA THR A 38 20.75 -1.80 3.14
C THR A 38 21.22 -1.98 4.58
N SER A 39 22.03 -1.06 5.12
CA SER A 39 22.44 -1.12 6.54
C SER A 39 21.27 -0.96 7.50
N THR A 40 20.30 -0.08 7.19
CA THR A 40 19.06 0.09 7.95
C THR A 40 18.15 -1.13 7.82
N ASP A 41 17.97 -1.64 6.61
CA ASP A 41 17.14 -2.82 6.32
C ASP A 41 17.63 -4.05 7.10
N ASN A 42 18.95 -4.28 7.09
CA ASN A 42 19.59 -5.39 7.80
C ASN A 42 19.43 -5.35 9.33
N THR A 43 18.99 -4.23 9.91
CA THR A 43 18.69 -4.17 11.35
C THR A 43 17.38 -4.88 11.71
N GLY A 44 16.48 -5.10 10.75
CA GLY A 44 15.12 -5.58 11.00
C GLY A 44 14.18 -4.52 11.61
N LEU A 45 14.60 -3.25 11.69
CA LEU A 45 13.79 -2.17 12.23
C LEU A 45 12.45 -2.02 11.49
N LEU A 46 12.48 -2.04 10.15
CA LEU A 46 11.29 -1.84 9.33
C LEU A 46 10.33 -3.04 9.43
N ASP A 47 10.85 -4.26 9.52
CA ASP A 47 10.03 -5.46 9.76
C ASP A 47 9.28 -5.39 11.10
N TYR A 48 9.91 -4.81 12.12
CA TYR A 48 9.26 -4.59 13.42
C TYR A 48 8.22 -3.47 13.38
N MET A 49 8.52 -2.36 12.69
CA MET A 49 7.65 -1.18 12.67
C MET A 49 6.47 -1.28 11.71
N ALA A 50 6.64 -1.91 10.55
CA ALA A 50 5.60 -2.04 9.52
C ALA A 50 4.27 -2.61 10.03
N PRO A 51 4.23 -3.72 10.81
CA PRO A 51 2.96 -4.24 11.33
C PRO A 51 2.29 -3.30 12.34
N ILE A 52 3.08 -2.52 13.10
CA ILE A 52 2.57 -1.54 14.06
C ILE A 52 1.93 -0.38 13.29
N LEU A 53 2.63 0.15 12.28
CA LEU A 53 2.14 1.24 11.44
C LEU A 53 0.86 0.84 10.69
N LEU A 54 0.82 -0.37 10.13
CA LEU A 54 -0.37 -0.90 9.46
C LEU A 54 -1.56 -1.01 10.42
N LYS A 55 -1.33 -1.47 11.65
CA LYS A 55 -2.40 -1.58 12.65
C LYS A 55 -2.94 -0.21 13.06
N ASP A 56 -2.06 0.77 13.25
CA ASP A 56 -2.43 2.07 13.81
C ASP A 56 -3.03 3.02 12.75
N THR A 57 -2.57 2.92 11.50
CA THR A 57 -2.94 3.85 10.42
C THR A 57 -3.72 3.21 9.28
N GLY A 58 -3.68 1.89 9.15
CA GLY A 58 -4.19 1.17 7.98
C GLY A 58 -3.32 1.31 6.73
N ILE A 59 -2.13 1.91 6.82
CA ILE A 59 -1.20 2.09 5.70
C ILE A 59 -0.21 0.92 5.64
N GLU A 60 -0.11 0.28 4.47
CA GLU A 60 0.90 -0.73 4.17
C GLU A 60 2.20 -0.04 3.75
N VAL A 61 3.32 -0.34 4.42
CA VAL A 61 4.64 0.17 4.03
C VAL A 61 5.33 -0.87 3.16
N GLN A 62 5.79 -0.47 1.98
CA GLN A 62 6.60 -1.29 1.10
C GLN A 62 7.91 -0.57 0.85
N TRP A 63 9.05 -1.27 0.98
CA TRP A 63 10.35 -0.63 0.81
C TRP A 63 11.30 -1.41 -0.10
N VAL A 64 12.27 -0.67 -0.64
CA VAL A 64 13.45 -1.21 -1.33
C VAL A 64 14.70 -0.76 -0.60
N SER A 65 15.67 -1.66 -0.44
CA SER A 65 16.95 -1.37 0.21
C SER A 65 18.09 -1.24 -0.80
N VAL A 66 18.69 -0.05 -0.87
CA VAL A 66 19.75 0.31 -1.82
C VAL A 66 20.81 1.19 -1.14
N GLY A 67 21.83 1.69 -1.84
CA GLY A 67 22.73 2.71 -1.26
C GLY A 67 22.05 4.08 -1.18
N THR A 68 22.51 4.96 -0.27
CA THR A 68 21.98 6.32 -0.06
C THR A 68 21.77 7.09 -1.36
N GLY A 69 22.78 7.14 -2.23
CA GLY A 69 22.68 7.87 -3.49
C GLY A 69 21.55 7.37 -4.40
N LYS A 70 21.30 6.06 -4.40
CA LYS A 70 20.22 5.45 -5.19
C LYS A 70 18.85 5.65 -4.55
N ALA A 71 18.77 5.62 -3.21
CA ALA A 71 17.54 5.92 -2.49
C ALA A 71 17.08 7.36 -2.75
N LEU A 72 18.01 8.32 -2.69
CA LEU A 72 17.73 9.73 -3.01
C LEU A 72 17.40 9.93 -4.50
N GLU A 73 18.00 9.16 -5.40
CA GLU A 73 17.63 9.15 -6.83
C GLU A 73 16.17 8.70 -7.03
N TYR A 74 15.73 7.62 -6.37
CA TYR A 74 14.33 7.18 -6.40
C TYR A 74 13.37 8.24 -5.85
N GLY A 75 13.79 8.96 -4.80
CA GLY A 75 13.06 10.12 -4.29
C GLY A 75 12.88 11.21 -5.35
N ARG A 76 13.98 11.63 -6.01
CA ARG A 76 13.95 12.65 -7.08
C ARG A 76 13.11 12.24 -8.28
N ASN A 77 13.07 10.96 -8.61
CA ASN A 77 12.29 10.45 -9.74
C ASN A 77 10.80 10.28 -9.42
N GLY A 78 10.40 10.38 -8.14
CA GLY A 78 9.04 10.08 -7.69
C GLY A 78 8.70 8.58 -7.71
N ASP A 79 9.71 7.71 -7.75
CA ASP A 79 9.54 6.25 -7.72
C ASP A 79 9.00 5.79 -6.35
N VAL A 80 9.34 6.52 -5.29
CA VAL A 80 8.93 6.30 -3.90
C VAL A 80 8.31 7.56 -3.31
N ASP A 81 7.51 7.36 -2.25
CA ASP A 81 6.81 8.44 -1.54
C ASP A 81 7.67 9.03 -0.42
N VAL A 82 8.57 8.23 0.17
CA VAL A 82 9.49 8.62 1.25
C VAL A 82 10.87 8.00 1.06
N VAL A 83 11.91 8.72 1.45
CA VAL A 83 13.29 8.21 1.55
C VAL A 83 13.73 8.19 3.03
N LEU A 84 14.36 7.09 3.45
CA LEU A 84 14.93 6.92 4.79
C LEU A 84 16.42 6.60 4.67
N THR A 85 17.26 7.61 4.87
CA THR A 85 18.73 7.47 4.82
C THR A 85 19.36 7.85 6.16
N HIS A 86 20.67 7.77 6.23
CA HIS A 86 21.46 8.14 7.40
C HIS A 86 22.68 8.98 6.97
N ASP A 87 22.48 9.87 6.00
CA ASP A 87 23.54 10.73 5.44
C ASP A 87 23.01 12.18 5.35
N PRO A 88 23.12 12.94 6.46
CA PRO A 88 22.55 14.28 6.55
C PRO A 88 23.05 15.23 5.45
N ALA A 89 24.32 15.13 5.06
CA ALA A 89 24.88 16.00 4.03
C ALA A 89 24.28 15.72 2.64
N ALA A 90 24.04 14.45 2.32
CA ALA A 90 23.36 14.07 1.08
C ALA A 90 21.88 14.45 1.09
N GLU A 91 21.21 14.30 2.24
CA GLU A 91 19.82 14.71 2.45
C GLU A 91 19.63 16.22 2.27
N ASP A 92 20.48 17.04 2.90
CA ASP A 92 20.45 18.50 2.77
C ASP A 92 20.60 18.94 1.31
N LYS A 93 21.53 18.30 0.59
CA LYS A 93 21.73 18.57 -0.83
C LYS A 93 20.50 18.18 -1.66
N PHE A 94 19.93 17.00 -1.40
CA PHE A 94 18.71 16.54 -2.06
C PHE A 94 17.54 17.51 -1.85
N MET A 95 17.36 18.01 -0.62
CA MET A 95 16.32 18.99 -0.30
C MET A 95 16.57 20.35 -0.96
N ALA A 96 17.83 20.79 -1.03
CA ALA A 96 18.21 22.05 -1.65
C ALA A 96 18.04 22.05 -3.18
N GLU A 97 18.21 20.90 -3.83
CA GLU A 97 18.03 20.74 -5.28
C GLU A 97 16.56 20.85 -5.73
N GLY A 98 15.61 20.77 -4.77
CA GLY A 98 14.18 20.78 -5.06
C GLY A 98 13.74 19.42 -5.57
N SER A 99 13.01 18.70 -4.72
CA SER A 99 12.48 17.36 -4.98
C SER A 99 11.80 17.23 -6.34
#